data_AF-A0A5J6GCD9-F1
#
_entry.id   AF-A0A5J6GCD9-F1
#
_cell.length_a   1.000
_cell.length_b   1.000
_cell.length_c   1.000
_cell.angle_alpha   90.00
_cell.angle_beta   90.00
_cell.angle_gamma   90.00
#
_symmetry.space_group_name_H-M   'P 1'
#
loop_
_entity.id
_entity.type
_entity.pdbx_description
1 polymer ?
#
loop_
_entity_poly.entity_id
_entity_poly.type
_entity_poly.pdbx_seq_one_letter_code
_entity_poly.pdbx_strand_id
1 'polypeptide(L)'
;MRNSPVRVKFAHPSDVCHHASLAWRPPPHRTAPPLPSPAQERTLPPHRSPSPTGRAALQQLNSATPDAAEAALLTCCGSGYWARQVAAHRPYPDLDALLAAGDEASYDLAPSDLAEALASEPLDPTVPQQGSHPRAPVASRGRGTYTAVHTALRAAHAAYESRFGHSFVICLDDAAPSEALDLLLSGLRSRLGNDPEDERAIAAEELRRLARGRIARLTMAPASHDTDTTHERAAGHAARETRPRPRPDSPYVPV
;
A
#
# COMPACT_ATOMS: atom_id res chain seq x y z
N MET A 1 31.89 -30.64 58.77
CA MET A 1 31.27 -29.29 58.85
C MET A 1 29.81 -29.43 59.27
N ARG A 2 29.24 -28.48 60.03
CA ARG A 2 27.85 -28.56 60.56
C ARG A 2 26.93 -27.59 59.81
N ASN A 3 25.79 -28.06 59.33
CA ASN A 3 24.72 -27.22 58.80
C ASN A 3 23.83 -26.71 59.94
N SER A 4 23.50 -25.42 59.92
CA SER A 4 22.57 -24.78 60.86
C SER A 4 21.17 -24.68 60.25
N PRO A 5 20.10 -25.21 60.88
CA PRO A 5 18.73 -24.94 60.48
C PRO A 5 18.20 -23.66 61.17
N VAL A 6 17.62 -22.75 60.37
CA VAL A 6 16.97 -21.53 60.87
C VAL A 6 15.63 -21.88 61.55
N ARG A 7 15.43 -21.47 62.80
CA ARG A 7 14.16 -21.67 63.53
C ARG A 7 13.16 -20.56 63.20
N VAL A 8 12.03 -20.95 62.61
CA VAL A 8 10.80 -20.14 62.58
C VAL A 8 10.16 -20.15 63.96
N LYS A 9 9.77 -18.98 64.48
CA LYS A 9 8.97 -18.86 65.72
C LYS A 9 7.53 -18.49 65.35
N PHE A 10 6.59 -19.40 65.66
CA PHE A 10 5.17 -19.09 65.75
C PHE A 10 4.84 -18.50 67.13
N ALA A 11 3.88 -17.58 67.17
CA ALA A 11 3.21 -17.16 68.40
C ALA A 11 1.74 -16.84 68.12
N HIS A 12 0.87 -17.41 68.95
CA HIS A 12 -0.59 -17.27 69.05
C HIS A 12 -0.93 -17.50 70.54
N PRO A 13 -2.13 -17.14 71.05
CA PRO A 13 -3.13 -16.20 70.54
C PRO A 13 -3.69 -15.24 71.64
N SER A 14 -4.68 -14.43 71.25
CA SER A 14 -5.78 -13.88 72.09
C SER A 14 -5.48 -12.90 73.24
N ASP A 15 -6.02 -11.67 73.12
CA ASP A 15 -6.82 -11.08 74.21
C ASP A 15 -7.86 -10.05 73.70
N VAL A 16 -8.77 -9.61 74.58
CA VAL A 16 -10.16 -9.23 74.26
C VAL A 16 -10.41 -7.73 73.91
N CYS A 17 -11.48 -7.52 73.15
CA CYS A 17 -12.09 -6.24 72.74
C CYS A 17 -12.14 -5.12 73.80
N HIS A 18 -11.98 -3.87 73.34
CA HIS A 18 -12.70 -2.70 73.87
C HIS A 18 -13.20 -1.83 72.70
N HIS A 19 -14.48 -1.43 72.74
CA HIS A 19 -15.06 -0.49 71.78
C HIS A 19 -14.69 0.95 72.13
N ALA A 20 -14.34 1.74 71.11
CA ALA A 20 -14.30 3.21 71.20
C ALA A 20 -14.94 3.81 69.95
N SER A 21 -16.18 4.27 70.08
CA SER A 21 -16.94 4.90 69.00
C SER A 21 -16.34 6.27 68.65
N LEU A 22 -15.68 6.38 67.51
CA LEU A 22 -15.30 7.66 66.92
C LEU A 22 -16.42 8.14 65.98
N ALA A 23 -17.14 9.18 66.42
CA ALA A 23 -18.24 9.76 65.66
C ALA A 23 -17.72 10.43 64.37
N TRP A 24 -18.06 9.85 63.22
CA TRP A 24 -17.83 10.44 61.90
C TRP A 24 -18.60 11.77 61.77
N ARG A 25 -17.87 12.85 61.48
CA ARG A 25 -18.45 14.16 61.13
C ARG A 25 -18.35 14.36 59.61
N PRO A 26 -19.46 14.56 58.88
CA PRO A 26 -19.39 14.85 57.45
C PRO A 26 -18.87 16.28 57.19
N PRO A 27 -18.13 16.51 56.09
CA PRO A 27 -17.65 17.83 55.69
C PRO A 27 -18.76 18.72 55.10
N PRO A 28 -18.62 20.06 55.16
CA PRO A 28 -19.62 21.00 54.63
C PRO A 28 -19.68 21.00 53.10
N HIS A 29 -20.87 21.31 52.56
CA HIS A 29 -21.17 21.29 51.13
C HIS A 29 -20.88 22.62 50.41
N ARG A 30 -20.86 22.55 49.07
CA ARG A 30 -20.69 23.61 48.05
C ARG A 30 -19.22 23.91 47.68
N THR A 31 -18.86 24.12 46.41
CA THR A 31 -19.70 24.29 45.20
C THR A 31 -19.05 23.59 44.00
N ALA A 32 -19.84 22.88 43.17
CA ALA A 32 -19.33 22.31 41.92
C ALA A 32 -19.07 23.42 40.88
N PRO A 33 -18.05 23.28 40.01
CA PRO A 33 -17.90 24.18 38.85
C PRO A 33 -19.11 24.00 37.90
N PRO A 34 -19.52 25.05 37.16
CA PRO A 34 -20.61 24.95 36.21
C PRO A 34 -20.27 23.94 35.10
N LEU A 35 -21.26 23.12 34.73
CA LEU A 35 -21.17 22.21 33.59
C LEU A 35 -20.98 23.02 32.29
N PRO A 36 -20.14 22.55 31.34
CA PRO A 36 -20.10 23.15 30.01
C PRO A 36 -21.44 22.96 29.29
N SER A 37 -21.88 23.99 28.58
CA SER A 37 -23.16 23.98 27.84
C SER A 37 -23.23 22.82 26.82
N PRO A 38 -24.39 22.17 26.65
CA PRO A 38 -24.62 21.32 25.49
C PRO A 38 -24.72 22.18 24.22
N ALA A 39 -24.51 21.55 23.06
CA ALA A 39 -24.55 22.16 21.73
C ALA A 39 -23.41 23.17 21.41
N GLN A 40 -22.17 22.69 21.46
CA GLN A 40 -21.34 22.81 20.27
C GLN A 40 -21.33 21.45 19.59
N GLU A 41 -22.25 21.27 18.63
CA GLU A 41 -22.15 20.17 17.67
C GLU A 41 -20.78 20.28 17.00
N ARG A 42 -19.94 19.26 17.16
CA ARG A 42 -18.70 19.14 16.40
C ARG A 42 -19.14 18.86 14.98
N THR A 43 -19.32 19.92 14.19
CA THR A 43 -19.59 19.82 12.75
C THR A 43 -18.51 18.94 12.16
N LEU A 44 -18.88 17.69 11.83
CA LEU A 44 -18.04 16.79 11.08
C LEU A 44 -17.60 17.54 9.82
N PRO A 45 -16.30 17.54 9.46
CA PRO A 45 -15.89 18.16 8.22
C PRO A 45 -16.75 17.57 7.09
N PRO A 46 -17.30 18.39 6.18
CA PRO A 46 -18.22 17.88 5.17
C PRO A 46 -17.50 16.77 4.40
N HIS A 47 -18.11 15.58 4.37
CA HIS A 47 -17.60 14.45 3.59
C HIS A 47 -17.25 14.96 2.20
N ARG A 48 -15.96 14.89 1.85
CA ARG A 48 -15.42 15.53 0.65
C ARG A 48 -16.03 14.82 -0.54
N SER A 49 -17.12 15.37 -1.08
CA SER A 49 -17.91 14.74 -2.13
C SER A 49 -16.97 14.23 -3.23
N PRO A 50 -16.95 12.92 -3.52
CA PRO A 50 -15.98 12.36 -4.44
C PRO A 50 -16.14 13.06 -5.79
N SER A 51 -15.02 13.43 -6.40
CA SER A 51 -15.01 14.04 -7.73
C SER A 51 -15.77 13.13 -8.72
N PRO A 52 -16.47 13.69 -9.72
CA PRO A 52 -17.33 12.90 -10.61
C PRO A 52 -16.59 11.74 -11.30
N THR A 53 -15.32 11.93 -11.66
CA THR A 53 -14.42 10.86 -12.16
C THR A 53 -14.23 9.74 -11.14
N GLY A 54 -14.01 10.09 -9.87
CA GLY A 54 -13.90 9.18 -8.73
C GLY A 54 -15.08 8.22 -8.60
N ARG A 55 -16.29 8.80 -8.70
CA ARG A 55 -17.53 8.03 -8.65
C ARG A 55 -17.72 7.14 -9.89
N ALA A 56 -17.28 7.59 -11.07
CA ALA A 56 -17.38 6.82 -12.31
C ALA A 56 -16.46 5.58 -12.30
N ALA A 57 -15.20 5.71 -11.87
CA ALA A 57 -14.27 4.58 -11.79
C ALA A 57 -14.69 3.56 -10.73
N LEU A 58 -15.20 4.01 -9.56
CA LEU A 58 -15.78 3.10 -8.57
C LEU A 58 -17.02 2.37 -9.11
N GLN A 59 -17.89 3.06 -9.86
CA GLN A 59 -19.04 2.45 -10.52
C GLN A 59 -18.59 1.38 -11.53
N GLN A 60 -17.54 1.65 -12.32
CA GLN A 60 -16.95 0.69 -13.25
C GLN A 60 -16.43 -0.55 -12.52
N LEU A 61 -15.63 -0.38 -11.47
CA LEU A 61 -15.14 -1.48 -10.63
C LEU A 61 -16.32 -2.30 -10.06
N ASN A 62 -17.36 -1.66 -9.56
CA ASN A 62 -18.57 -2.34 -9.06
C ASN A 62 -19.33 -3.12 -10.15
N SER A 63 -19.33 -2.65 -11.40
CA SER A 63 -20.03 -3.29 -12.53
C SER A 63 -19.19 -4.31 -13.31
N ALA A 64 -17.88 -4.36 -13.09
CA ALA A 64 -16.97 -5.25 -13.81
C ALA A 64 -17.25 -6.73 -13.55
N THR A 65 -16.93 -7.60 -14.52
CA THR A 65 -16.89 -9.05 -14.31
C THR A 65 -15.90 -9.41 -13.18
N PRO A 66 -16.08 -10.55 -12.48
CA PRO A 66 -15.17 -10.97 -11.40
C PRO A 66 -13.69 -10.90 -11.81
N ASP A 67 -13.34 -11.53 -12.92
CA ASP A 67 -11.97 -11.60 -13.45
C ASP A 67 -11.38 -10.22 -13.76
N ALA A 68 -12.18 -9.31 -14.32
CA ALA A 68 -11.74 -7.94 -14.63
C ALA A 68 -11.55 -7.08 -13.37
N ALA A 69 -12.36 -7.31 -12.33
CA ALA A 69 -12.18 -6.66 -11.05
C ALA A 69 -10.96 -7.20 -10.29
N GLU A 70 -10.74 -8.53 -10.28
CA GLU A 70 -9.54 -9.16 -9.72
C GLU A 70 -8.28 -8.65 -10.45
N ALA A 71 -8.28 -8.61 -11.79
CA ALA A 71 -7.17 -8.07 -12.57
C ALA A 71 -6.87 -6.59 -12.27
N ALA A 72 -7.90 -5.75 -12.09
CA ALA A 72 -7.71 -4.36 -11.69
C ALA A 72 -7.14 -4.24 -10.27
N LEU A 73 -7.62 -5.07 -9.34
CA LEU A 73 -7.18 -5.09 -7.94
C LEU A 73 -5.76 -5.66 -7.77
N LEU A 74 -5.34 -6.60 -8.62
CA LEU A 74 -3.96 -7.10 -8.67
C LEU A 74 -2.93 -6.00 -8.99
N THR A 75 -3.34 -4.91 -9.65
CA THR A 75 -2.47 -3.74 -9.85
C THR A 75 -2.26 -2.91 -8.58
N CYS A 76 -3.10 -3.10 -7.56
CA CYS A 76 -3.00 -2.46 -6.26
C CYS A 76 -2.17 -3.28 -5.27
N CYS A 77 -2.39 -4.60 -5.22
CA CYS A 77 -1.64 -5.53 -4.38
C CYS A 77 -1.45 -6.84 -5.16
N GLY A 78 -0.22 -7.32 -5.26
CA GLY A 78 0.11 -8.50 -6.08
C GLY A 78 -0.38 -9.85 -5.53
N SER A 79 -1.12 -9.88 -4.41
CA SER A 79 -1.71 -11.12 -3.91
C SER A 79 -3.02 -11.46 -4.62
N GLY A 80 -3.10 -12.68 -5.16
CA GLY A 80 -4.34 -13.22 -5.73
C GLY A 80 -5.42 -13.43 -4.67
N TYR A 81 -5.05 -13.85 -3.46
CA TYR A 81 -6.02 -13.98 -2.36
C TYR A 81 -6.66 -12.62 -2.03
N TRP A 82 -5.83 -11.59 -1.82
CA TRP A 82 -6.29 -10.23 -1.56
C TRP A 82 -7.24 -9.72 -2.65
N ALA A 83 -6.84 -9.84 -3.92
CA ALA A 83 -7.62 -9.34 -5.04
C ALA A 83 -8.98 -10.04 -5.16
N ARG A 84 -9.06 -11.35 -4.93
CA ARG A 84 -10.35 -12.08 -4.87
C ARG A 84 -11.22 -11.64 -3.72
N GLN A 85 -10.66 -11.50 -2.51
CA GLN A 85 -11.42 -11.09 -1.33
C GLN A 85 -12.05 -9.71 -1.55
N VAL A 86 -11.31 -8.73 -2.06
CA VAL A 86 -11.85 -7.40 -2.36
C VAL A 86 -12.82 -7.44 -3.57
N ALA A 87 -12.53 -8.23 -4.61
CA ALA A 87 -13.44 -8.37 -5.76
C ALA A 87 -14.80 -9.01 -5.39
N ALA A 88 -14.84 -9.90 -4.39
CA ALA A 88 -16.03 -10.63 -3.97
C ALA A 88 -17.01 -9.80 -3.11
N HIS A 89 -16.52 -8.76 -2.42
CA HIS A 89 -17.34 -7.92 -1.52
C HIS A 89 -17.98 -6.70 -2.21
N ARG A 90 -17.82 -6.57 -3.54
CA ARG A 90 -18.54 -5.56 -4.35
C ARG A 90 -20.06 -5.83 -4.31
N PRO A 91 -20.92 -4.79 -4.41
CA PRO A 91 -20.59 -3.40 -4.70
C PRO A 91 -20.27 -2.55 -3.47
N TYR A 92 -19.29 -1.66 -3.60
CA TYR A 92 -18.95 -0.66 -2.58
C TYR A 92 -19.74 0.64 -2.76
N PRO A 93 -20.31 1.24 -1.68
CA PRO A 93 -21.09 2.47 -1.78
C PRO A 93 -20.25 3.72 -2.08
N ASP A 94 -18.99 3.74 -1.60
CA ASP A 94 -18.05 4.84 -1.74
C ASP A 94 -16.59 4.34 -1.67
N LEU A 95 -15.64 5.28 -1.79
CA LEU A 95 -14.21 4.98 -1.75
C LEU A 95 -13.76 4.54 -0.35
N ASP A 96 -14.32 5.10 0.72
CA ASP A 96 -13.89 4.77 2.09
C ASP A 96 -14.24 3.31 2.43
N ALA A 97 -15.39 2.81 1.97
CA ALA A 97 -15.78 1.41 2.08
C ALA A 97 -14.86 0.46 1.27
N LEU A 98 -14.43 0.85 0.06
CA LEU A 98 -13.47 0.07 -0.74
C LEU A 98 -12.08 0.04 -0.08
N LEU A 99 -11.60 1.19 0.44
CA LEU A 99 -10.32 1.28 1.14
C LEU A 99 -10.35 0.46 2.44
N ALA A 100 -11.46 0.49 3.18
CA ALA A 100 -11.65 -0.33 4.39
C ALA A 100 -11.61 -1.83 4.05
N ALA A 101 -12.29 -2.28 2.99
CA ALA A 101 -12.23 -3.69 2.57
C ALA A 101 -10.83 -4.11 2.09
N GLY A 102 -10.08 -3.20 1.47
CA GLY A 102 -8.67 -3.42 1.13
C GLY A 102 -7.76 -3.51 2.36
N ASP A 103 -8.03 -2.74 3.41
CA ASP A 103 -7.33 -2.82 4.69
C ASP A 103 -7.63 -4.13 5.43
N GLU A 104 -8.90 -4.51 5.59
CA GLU A 104 -9.33 -5.80 6.18
C GLU A 104 -8.68 -6.99 5.45
N ALA A 105 -8.79 -7.04 4.11
CA ALA A 105 -8.18 -8.10 3.31
C ALA A 105 -6.64 -8.12 3.39
N SER A 106 -5.99 -7.01 3.80
CA SER A 106 -4.55 -6.96 4.05
C SER A 106 -4.17 -7.54 5.42
N TYR A 107 -5.02 -7.36 6.44
CA TYR A 107 -4.82 -7.96 7.77
C TYR A 107 -5.05 -9.48 7.76
N ASP A 108 -5.95 -9.97 6.90
CA ASP A 108 -6.24 -11.40 6.72
C ASP A 108 -5.21 -12.18 5.88
N LEU A 109 -4.15 -11.53 5.36
CA LEU A 109 -3.13 -12.18 4.54
C LEU A 109 -2.37 -13.26 5.32
N ALA A 110 -2.40 -14.51 4.82
CA ALA A 110 -1.49 -15.53 5.31
C ALA A 110 -0.03 -15.21 4.89
N PRO A 111 0.99 -15.76 5.58
CA PRO A 111 2.39 -15.49 5.24
C PRO A 111 2.78 -15.78 3.79
N SER A 112 2.12 -16.74 3.14
CA SER A 112 2.31 -17.05 1.71
C SER A 112 1.74 -15.98 0.79
N ASP A 113 0.57 -15.43 1.11
CA ASP A 113 -0.10 -14.40 0.30
C ASP A 113 0.60 -13.05 0.44
N LEU A 114 1.11 -12.75 1.64
CA LEU A 114 2.01 -11.64 1.89
C LEU A 114 3.32 -11.78 1.08
N ALA A 115 3.92 -12.97 1.05
CA ALA A 115 5.13 -13.22 0.26
C ALA A 115 4.88 -13.10 -1.26
N GLU A 116 3.74 -13.57 -1.76
CA GLU A 116 3.28 -13.39 -3.16
C GLU A 116 3.18 -11.90 -3.52
N ALA A 117 2.53 -11.11 -2.67
CA ALA A 117 2.39 -9.67 -2.87
C ALA A 117 3.74 -8.96 -2.87
N LEU A 118 4.58 -9.20 -1.86
CA LEU A 118 5.91 -8.58 -1.74
C LEU A 118 6.87 -8.98 -2.86
N ALA A 119 6.77 -10.20 -3.40
CA ALA A 119 7.54 -10.65 -4.56
C ALA A 119 7.09 -10.00 -5.88
N SER A 120 5.86 -9.47 -5.93
CA SER A 120 5.31 -8.74 -7.07
C SER A 120 5.68 -7.25 -7.08
N GLU A 121 6.30 -6.75 -6.00
CA GLU A 121 6.70 -5.35 -5.87
C GLU A 121 7.99 -5.03 -6.65
N PRO A 122 8.07 -3.87 -7.33
CA PRO A 122 9.24 -3.49 -8.11
C PRO A 122 10.46 -3.27 -7.20
N LEU A 123 11.60 -3.87 -7.55
CA LEU A 123 12.85 -3.79 -6.77
C LEU A 123 13.37 -2.35 -6.60
N ASP A 124 13.07 -1.46 -7.55
CA ASP A 124 13.35 -0.03 -7.48
C ASP A 124 12.00 0.69 -7.28
N PRO A 125 11.61 1.05 -6.05
CA PRO A 125 10.39 1.80 -5.79
C PRO A 125 10.60 3.20 -6.35
N THR A 126 10.10 3.43 -7.57
CA THR A 126 10.42 4.58 -8.42
C THR A 126 10.31 5.90 -7.66
N VAL A 127 11.42 6.38 -7.11
CA VAL A 127 11.51 7.78 -6.64
C VAL A 127 11.23 8.61 -7.89
N PRO A 128 10.11 9.37 -7.94
CA PRO A 128 9.77 10.07 -9.16
C PRO A 128 10.91 11.00 -9.51
N GLN A 129 11.47 10.90 -10.72
CA GLN A 129 12.62 11.71 -11.15
C GLN A 129 12.21 13.18 -11.37
N GLN A 130 11.83 13.86 -10.28
CA GLN A 130 11.53 15.29 -10.21
C GLN A 130 12.86 16.04 -10.39
N GLY A 131 13.25 16.19 -11.65
CA GLY A 131 14.54 16.74 -12.05
C GLY A 131 14.93 16.40 -13.50
N SER A 132 14.38 15.32 -14.07
CA SER A 132 14.59 14.94 -15.48
C SER A 132 13.75 15.80 -16.43
N HIS A 133 13.98 17.11 -16.40
CA HIS A 133 13.53 18.03 -17.45
C HIS A 133 14.11 17.53 -18.79
N PRO A 134 13.32 17.31 -19.87
CA PRO A 134 13.81 16.78 -21.15
C PRO A 134 14.80 17.69 -21.92
N ARG A 135 15.36 18.70 -21.26
CA ARG A 135 16.16 19.78 -21.86
C ARG A 135 17.23 20.38 -20.93
N ALA A 136 17.47 19.79 -19.76
CA ALA A 136 18.62 20.17 -18.93
C ALA A 136 19.90 19.53 -19.50
N PRO A 137 20.99 20.28 -19.74
CA PRO A 137 22.21 19.73 -20.32
C PRO A 137 22.88 18.73 -19.36
N VAL A 138 23.17 17.52 -19.84
CA VAL A 138 23.79 16.41 -19.09
C VAL A 138 25.32 16.62 -18.98
N ALA A 139 25.71 17.78 -18.45
CA ALA A 139 27.09 18.15 -18.18
C ALA A 139 27.17 19.00 -16.89
N SER A 140 28.10 18.63 -15.99
CA SER A 140 28.43 19.36 -14.75
C SER A 140 27.59 19.13 -13.49
N ARG A 141 26.99 17.94 -13.33
CA ARG A 141 26.91 17.26 -12.01
C ARG A 141 27.49 15.85 -12.13
N GLY A 142 28.20 15.40 -11.10
CA GLY A 142 29.11 14.26 -11.17
C GLY A 142 28.46 12.96 -11.67
N ARG A 143 28.75 12.57 -12.93
CA ARG A 143 28.30 11.29 -13.48
C ARG A 143 28.76 10.11 -12.61
N GLY A 144 29.97 10.19 -12.05
CA GLY A 144 30.53 9.20 -11.13
C GLY A 144 29.85 9.13 -9.76
N THR A 145 29.42 10.27 -9.17
CA THR A 145 28.73 10.26 -7.88
C THR A 145 27.30 9.75 -8.02
N TYR A 146 26.61 10.11 -9.10
CA TYR A 146 25.29 9.56 -9.42
C TYR A 146 25.32 8.04 -9.61
N THR A 147 26.31 7.51 -10.34
CA THR A 147 26.49 6.05 -10.48
C THR A 147 26.88 5.35 -9.18
N ALA A 148 27.62 6.01 -8.29
CA ALA A 148 27.99 5.46 -6.99
C ALA A 148 26.77 5.36 -6.04
N VAL A 149 25.92 6.38 -5.99
CA VAL A 149 24.68 6.37 -5.20
C VAL A 149 23.73 5.27 -5.67
N HIS A 150 23.50 5.16 -6.99
CA HIS A 150 22.68 4.08 -7.56
C HIS A 150 23.24 2.68 -7.30
N THR A 151 24.56 2.51 -7.38
CA THR A 151 25.22 1.24 -7.03
C THR A 151 25.04 0.90 -5.55
N ALA A 152 25.19 1.88 -4.65
CA ALA A 152 25.02 1.69 -3.22
C ALA A 152 23.56 1.36 -2.84
N LEU A 153 22.58 2.04 -3.45
CA LEU A 153 21.16 1.76 -3.24
C LEU A 153 20.80 0.34 -3.70
N ARG A 154 21.22 -0.05 -4.92
CA ARG A 154 21.02 -1.42 -5.42
C ARG A 154 21.68 -2.48 -4.54
N ALA A 155 22.88 -2.21 -3.99
CA ALA A 155 23.54 -3.11 -3.06
C ALA A 155 22.79 -3.23 -1.72
N ALA A 156 22.17 -2.15 -1.24
CA ALA A 156 21.37 -2.16 -0.02
C ALA A 156 20.03 -2.91 -0.22
N HIS A 157 19.36 -2.74 -1.36
CA HIS A 157 18.19 -3.55 -1.73
C HIS A 157 18.53 -5.05 -1.83
N ALA A 158 19.62 -5.41 -2.52
CA ALA A 158 20.07 -6.80 -2.61
C ALA A 158 20.45 -7.40 -1.24
N ALA A 159 21.03 -6.60 -0.34
CA ALA A 159 21.32 -7.03 1.04
C ALA A 159 20.05 -7.23 1.87
N TYR A 160 19.01 -6.43 1.63
CA TYR A 160 17.70 -6.57 2.27
C TYR A 160 16.99 -7.84 1.77
N GLU A 161 16.88 -8.01 0.44
CA GLU A 161 16.30 -9.20 -0.19
C GLU A 161 17.01 -10.49 0.26
N SER A 162 18.34 -10.48 0.32
CA SER A 162 19.13 -11.61 0.81
C SER A 162 18.93 -11.92 2.31
N ARG A 163 18.45 -10.97 3.11
CA ARG A 163 18.21 -11.15 4.56
C ARG A 163 16.76 -11.59 4.84
N PHE A 164 15.79 -10.99 4.16
CA PHE A 164 14.36 -11.17 4.48
C PHE A 164 13.60 -12.00 3.43
N GLY A 165 14.20 -12.28 2.26
CA GLY A 165 13.61 -13.12 1.21
C GLY A 165 12.55 -12.43 0.34
N HIS A 166 12.40 -11.11 0.45
CA HIS A 166 11.41 -10.33 -0.31
C HIS A 166 11.90 -8.90 -0.59
N SER A 167 11.25 -8.22 -1.54
CA SER A 167 11.52 -6.83 -1.91
C SER A 167 11.35 -5.87 -0.73
N PHE A 168 12.13 -4.78 -0.72
CA PHE A 168 11.94 -3.67 0.22
C PHE A 168 10.76 -2.80 -0.20
N VAL A 169 9.77 -2.67 0.70
CA VAL A 169 8.57 -1.85 0.49
C VAL A 169 8.48 -0.73 1.51
N ILE A 170 8.13 0.47 1.06
CA ILE A 170 7.83 1.63 1.92
C ILE A 170 6.78 2.52 1.23
N CYS A 171 5.74 2.93 1.95
CA CYS A 171 4.77 3.88 1.45
C CYS A 171 5.26 5.32 1.67
N LEU A 172 5.40 6.05 0.55
CA LEU A 172 5.85 7.44 0.52
C LEU A 172 4.75 8.41 0.04
N ASP A 173 3.50 7.95 -0.04
CA ASP A 173 2.37 8.77 -0.54
C ASP A 173 2.07 9.99 0.36
N ASP A 174 2.43 9.91 1.65
CA ASP A 174 2.32 11.01 2.63
C ASP A 174 3.57 11.91 2.70
N ALA A 175 4.66 11.57 1.98
CA ALA A 175 5.96 12.24 2.09
C ALA A 175 6.08 13.44 1.15
N ALA A 176 6.79 14.48 1.58
CA ALA A 176 7.19 15.55 0.68
C ALA A 176 8.18 15.01 -0.38
N PRO A 177 8.11 15.41 -1.66
CA PRO A 177 9.00 14.90 -2.71
C PRO A 177 10.50 15.14 -2.44
N SER A 178 10.83 16.17 -1.63
CA SER A 178 12.19 16.45 -1.17
C SER A 178 12.70 15.50 -0.07
N GLU A 179 11.78 14.89 0.69
CA GLU A 179 12.08 14.02 1.84
C GLU A 179 12.00 12.53 1.48
N ALA A 180 11.29 12.18 0.40
CA ALA A 180 11.05 10.81 -0.04
C ALA A 180 12.34 9.96 -0.16
N LEU A 181 13.44 10.54 -0.67
CA LEU A 181 14.74 9.85 -0.76
C LEU A 181 15.38 9.63 0.61
N ASP A 182 15.32 10.61 1.51
CA ASP A 182 15.88 10.49 2.85
C ASP A 182 15.09 9.49 3.69
N LEU A 183 13.76 9.44 3.53
CA LEU A 183 12.89 8.44 4.15
C LEU A 183 13.16 7.03 3.61
N LEU A 184 13.33 6.86 2.29
CA LEU A 184 13.73 5.60 1.67
C LEU A 184 15.07 5.08 2.26
N LEU A 185 16.10 5.93 2.26
CA LEU A 185 17.44 5.58 2.74
C LEU A 185 17.47 5.32 4.25
N SER A 186 16.75 6.13 5.04
CA SER A 186 16.62 5.96 6.49
C SER A 186 15.89 4.67 6.83
N GLY A 187 14.75 4.40 6.17
CA GLY A 187 13.96 3.19 6.32
C GLY A 187 14.72 1.93 5.95
N LEU A 188 15.40 1.92 4.80
CA LEU A 188 16.22 0.78 4.37
C LEU A 188 17.36 0.51 5.36
N ARG A 189 18.04 1.56 5.84
CA ARG A 189 19.13 1.43 6.82
C ARG A 189 18.66 0.94 8.19
N SER A 190 17.53 1.43 8.70
CA SER A 190 17.02 1.00 10.01
C SER A 190 16.50 -0.43 9.94
N ARG A 191 15.71 -0.76 8.92
CA ARG A 191 15.04 -2.05 8.75
C ARG A 191 15.99 -3.19 8.42
N LEU A 192 17.13 -2.90 7.77
CA LEU A 192 18.24 -3.86 7.63
C LEU A 192 18.79 -4.41 8.96
N GLY A 193 18.48 -3.78 10.11
CA GLY A 193 18.84 -4.26 11.44
C GLY A 193 17.83 -5.21 12.09
N ASN A 194 16.56 -5.20 11.65
CA ASN A 194 15.41 -5.80 12.33
C ASN A 194 15.44 -7.33 12.40
N ASP A 195 14.78 -7.91 13.41
CA ASP A 195 14.43 -9.33 13.38
C ASP A 195 13.50 -9.64 12.18
N PRO A 196 13.62 -10.80 11.52
CA PRO A 196 12.76 -11.14 10.39
C PRO A 196 11.25 -11.10 10.69
N GLU A 197 10.81 -11.44 11.89
CA GLU A 197 9.38 -11.42 12.23
C GLU A 197 8.85 -10.00 12.45
N ASP A 198 9.65 -9.14 13.12
CA ASP A 198 9.35 -7.71 13.25
C ASP A 198 9.32 -7.03 11.88
N GLU A 199 10.30 -7.36 11.02
CA GLU A 199 10.38 -6.79 9.67
C GLU A 199 9.22 -7.23 8.78
N ARG A 200 8.80 -8.50 8.87
CA ARG A 200 7.64 -9.02 8.16
C ARG A 200 6.36 -8.27 8.54
N ALA A 201 6.20 -7.91 9.81
CA ALA A 201 5.06 -7.09 10.28
C ALA A 201 5.11 -5.66 9.72
N ILE A 202 6.30 -5.03 9.69
CA ILE A 202 6.49 -3.69 9.09
C ILE A 202 6.24 -3.73 7.58
N ALA A 203 6.73 -4.75 6.88
CA ALA A 203 6.55 -4.90 5.44
C ALA A 203 5.06 -5.11 5.06
N ALA A 204 4.30 -5.86 5.87
CA ALA A 204 2.86 -6.01 5.68
C ALA A 204 2.10 -4.68 5.83
N GLU A 205 2.45 -3.87 6.83
CA GLU A 205 1.85 -2.54 7.05
C GLU A 205 2.20 -1.55 5.91
N GLU A 206 3.46 -1.53 5.46
CA GLU A 206 3.84 -0.69 4.33
C GLU A 206 3.19 -1.13 3.00
N LEU A 207 3.05 -2.45 2.78
CA LEU A 207 2.30 -3.00 1.65
C LEU A 207 0.82 -2.60 1.71
N ARG A 208 0.16 -2.67 2.87
CA ARG A 208 -1.22 -2.21 3.08
C ARG A 208 -1.36 -0.73 2.73
N ARG A 209 -0.43 0.12 3.19
CA ARG A 209 -0.40 1.56 2.86
C ARG A 209 -0.20 1.81 1.36
N LEU A 210 0.68 1.05 0.69
CA LEU A 210 0.87 1.10 -0.77
C LEU A 210 -0.40 0.70 -1.54
N ALA A 211 -1.05 -0.40 -1.14
CA ALA A 211 -2.31 -0.87 -1.72
C ALA A 211 -3.41 0.18 -1.56
N ARG A 212 -3.57 0.77 -0.36
CA ARG A 212 -4.52 1.86 -0.08
C ARG A 212 -4.31 3.07 -1.00
N GLY A 213 -3.06 3.49 -1.20
CA GLY A 213 -2.70 4.56 -2.12
C GLY A 213 -2.98 4.23 -3.60
N ARG A 214 -2.74 2.98 -4.00
CA ARG A 214 -3.04 2.49 -5.37
C ARG A 214 -4.54 2.40 -5.64
N ILE A 215 -5.37 1.96 -4.69
CA ILE A 215 -6.84 1.99 -4.80
C ILE A 215 -7.35 3.42 -5.01
N ALA A 216 -6.82 4.39 -4.25
CA ALA A 216 -7.17 5.79 -4.41
C ALA A 216 -6.80 6.31 -5.82
N ARG A 217 -5.65 5.92 -6.37
CA ARG A 217 -5.25 6.24 -7.75
C ARG A 217 -6.10 5.53 -8.81
N LEU A 218 -6.40 4.23 -8.63
CA LEU A 218 -7.24 3.43 -9.51
C LEU A 218 -8.64 4.03 -9.65
N THR A 219 -9.20 4.53 -8.56
CA THR A 219 -10.50 5.23 -8.55
C THR A 219 -10.41 6.68 -9.04
N MET A 220 -9.26 7.34 -9.00
CA MET A 220 -9.11 8.71 -9.54
C MET A 220 -8.78 8.76 -11.04
N ALA A 221 -8.19 7.71 -11.60
CA ALA A 221 -7.82 7.66 -13.01
C ALA A 221 -9.07 7.68 -13.92
N PRO A 222 -9.10 8.49 -14.99
CA PRO A 222 -10.10 8.32 -16.02
C PRO A 222 -9.89 6.97 -16.70
N ALA A 223 -10.98 6.24 -16.98
CA ALA A 223 -10.91 4.98 -17.68
C ALA A 223 -10.14 5.13 -19.00
N SER A 224 -8.99 4.47 -19.10
CA SER A 224 -8.25 4.35 -20.36
C SER A 224 -9.09 3.53 -21.32
N HIS A 225 -9.83 4.21 -22.20
CA HIS A 225 -10.51 3.55 -23.30
C HIS A 225 -9.45 3.02 -24.27
N ASP A 226 -9.15 1.71 -24.17
CA ASP A 226 -8.65 0.96 -25.32
C ASP A 226 -9.72 1.02 -26.40
N THR A 227 -9.55 1.95 -27.35
CA THR A 227 -10.32 1.95 -28.58
C THR A 227 -9.78 0.84 -29.48
N ASP A 228 -10.26 -0.37 -29.25
CA ASP A 228 -10.21 -1.46 -30.22
C ASP A 228 -10.79 -0.94 -31.54
N THR A 229 -9.90 -0.58 -32.46
CA THR A 229 -10.29 0.01 -33.74
C THR A 229 -10.47 -1.13 -34.73
N THR A 230 -11.56 -1.87 -34.55
CA THR A 230 -12.09 -2.83 -35.52
C THR A 230 -12.24 -2.13 -36.88
N HIS A 231 -11.27 -2.33 -37.77
CA HIS A 231 -11.29 -1.83 -39.14
C HIS A 231 -11.86 -2.91 -40.06
N GLU A 232 -13.19 -3.01 -40.14
CA GLU A 232 -13.84 -3.81 -41.19
C GLU A 232 -14.87 -3.01 -42.01
N ARG A 233 -14.46 -2.74 -43.27
CA ARG A 233 -15.25 -2.58 -44.51
C ARG A 233 -16.39 -1.55 -44.61
N ALA A 234 -16.23 -0.63 -45.57
CA ALA A 234 -17.02 -0.57 -46.82
C ALA A 234 -16.41 0.52 -47.75
N ALA A 235 -15.85 0.18 -48.91
CA ALA A 235 -16.51 -0.08 -50.22
C ALA A 235 -16.47 1.15 -51.16
N GLY A 236 -15.73 1.05 -52.27
CA GLY A 236 -15.45 2.15 -53.21
C GLY A 236 -15.19 1.65 -54.64
N HIS A 237 -16.28 1.28 -55.30
CA HIS A 237 -16.41 0.75 -56.66
C HIS A 237 -15.53 1.39 -57.77
N ALA A 238 -14.80 0.57 -58.54
CA ALA A 238 -14.49 0.83 -59.95
C ALA A 238 -14.09 -0.47 -60.69
N ALA A 239 -14.80 -0.82 -61.76
CA ALA A 239 -14.50 -1.98 -62.60
C ALA A 239 -13.98 -1.54 -63.99
N ARG A 240 -12.92 -2.21 -64.50
CA ARG A 240 -12.67 -2.31 -65.96
C ARG A 240 -11.68 -3.42 -66.38
N GLU A 241 -12.26 -4.57 -66.70
CA GLU A 241 -12.02 -5.45 -67.85
C GLU A 241 -10.65 -5.43 -68.62
N THR A 242 -9.91 -6.53 -68.43
CA THR A 242 -9.00 -7.31 -69.32
C THR A 242 -8.44 -6.79 -70.67
N ARG A 243 -7.13 -7.00 -70.87
CA ARG A 243 -6.52 -7.63 -72.08
C ARG A 243 -5.20 -8.36 -71.71
N PRO A 244 -4.73 -9.39 -72.45
CA PRO A 244 -3.70 -10.33 -71.98
C PRO A 244 -2.25 -10.07 -72.47
N ARG A 245 -1.31 -10.87 -71.93
CA ARG A 245 0.16 -10.88 -72.12
C ARG A 245 0.64 -11.04 -73.57
N PRO A 246 1.94 -10.80 -73.80
CA PRO A 246 2.83 -11.95 -74.08
C PRO A 246 4.07 -12.04 -73.17
N ARG A 247 4.65 -13.26 -73.06
CA ARG A 247 6.06 -13.50 -72.67
C ARG A 247 6.89 -13.59 -73.97
N PRO A 248 8.16 -13.20 -73.95
CA PRO A 248 9.24 -14.15 -73.65
C PRO A 248 10.19 -13.59 -72.54
N ASP A 249 11.25 -14.25 -72.05
CA ASP A 249 11.81 -15.58 -72.36
C ASP A 249 12.44 -16.27 -71.09
N SER A 250 13.38 -17.20 -71.31
CA SER A 250 14.28 -17.93 -70.39
C SER A 250 15.73 -17.88 -70.97
N PRO A 251 16.82 -18.47 -70.41
CA PRO A 251 17.09 -19.04 -69.07
C PRO A 251 18.46 -18.56 -68.45
N TYR A 252 18.87 -19.22 -67.34
CA TYR A 252 20.27 -19.42 -66.86
C TYR A 252 20.95 -18.25 -66.08
N VAL A 253 21.79 -18.39 -65.03
CA VAL A 253 22.10 -19.31 -63.88
C VAL A 253 23.46 -18.80 -63.32
N PRO A 254 23.86 -19.02 -62.04
CA PRO A 254 24.50 -17.98 -61.24
C PRO A 254 26.01 -18.14 -60.99
N VAL A 255 26.55 -17.22 -60.19
CA VAL A 255 27.75 -17.40 -59.34
C VAL A 255 27.38 -17.00 -57.91
#